data_AF-A0A0D6LN62-F1
#
_entry.id   AF-A0A0D6LN62-F1
#
_cell.length_a   1.000
_cell.length_b   1.000
_cell.length_c   1.000
_cell.angle_alpha   90.00
_cell.angle_beta   90.00
_cell.angle_gamma   90.00
#
_symmetry.space_group_name_H-M   'P 1'
#
loop_
_entity.id
_entity.type
_entity.pdbx_description
1 polymer ?
#
loop_
_entity_poly.entity_id
_entity_poly.type
_entity_poly.pdbx_seq_one_letter_code
_entity_poly.pdbx_strand_id
1 'polypeptide(L)'
;MDGKDTYMFMNLLIAQIAEKSMIDKITDHVFISGAGDVLVGGSQLRKLEITHVLTVSAVAIPMDKRLPNIEYHFLFAMDLPNQDLLGTGLLAQGLAFITNAVQSGGNILVHCPNEGFFAQLQIFEKLGYKLDEATLSRSRDYKDWCIASGNVPNHGSDERAATFVRDVDAHNNDSDRGSKFRRNKLDGCGKCRHVLFFGEHLTRHKRCDGERCGFGYLIEPMKWMDVTEYEGKINCPSCDSKLGNYSWGGRQCQGEPVTPWVHLHRAKVDEVSSRSTIEPHAPPSQIPSVIIS
;
A
#
# COMPACT_ATOMS: atom_id res chain seq x y z
N MET A 1 12.20 9.55 19.18
CA MET A 1 10.96 10.32 18.99
C MET A 1 9.82 9.49 19.55
N ASP A 2 9.11 10.05 20.52
CA ASP A 2 7.79 9.55 20.94
C ASP A 2 6.84 9.69 19.74
N GLY A 3 5.80 8.86 19.64
CA GLY A 3 4.72 9.03 18.65
C GLY A 3 4.12 10.45 18.63
N LYS A 4 4.25 11.23 19.71
CA LYS A 4 3.91 12.66 19.75
C LYS A 4 4.80 13.56 18.90
N ASP A 5 6.11 13.30 18.80
CA ASP A 5 7.03 14.13 17.99
C ASP A 5 6.78 13.88 16.49
N THR A 6 6.52 12.62 16.13
CA THR A 6 6.06 12.23 14.80
C THR A 6 4.70 12.86 14.48
N TYR A 7 3.79 12.96 15.47
CA TYR A 7 2.47 13.57 15.32
C TYR A 7 2.52 15.09 15.07
N MET A 8 3.38 15.81 15.79
CA MET A 8 3.59 17.25 15.53
C MET A 8 4.26 17.49 14.17
N PHE A 9 5.25 16.66 13.82
CA PHE A 9 5.92 16.69 12.52
C PHE A 9 4.92 16.58 11.36
N MET A 10 3.97 15.63 11.45
CA MET A 10 3.02 15.33 10.38
C MET A 10 1.94 16.42 10.20
N ASN A 11 1.46 17.00 11.30
CA ASN A 11 0.46 18.07 11.26
C ASN A 11 1.03 19.39 10.72
N LEU A 12 2.30 19.71 11.00
CA LEU A 12 3.00 20.86 10.43
C LEU A 12 3.32 20.64 8.94
N LEU A 13 3.61 19.39 8.55
CA LEU A 13 3.90 18.99 7.18
C LEU A 13 2.68 19.19 6.27
N ILE A 14 1.49 18.74 6.69
CA ILE A 14 0.24 18.86 5.93
C ILE A 14 -0.20 20.34 5.72
N ALA A 15 0.23 21.26 6.58
CA ALA A 15 -0.20 22.65 6.56
C ALA A 15 0.54 23.53 5.54
N GLN A 16 1.68 23.09 4.99
CA GLN A 16 2.61 24.00 4.33
C GLN A 16 3.13 23.43 3.00
N ILE A 17 2.63 23.98 1.88
CA ILE A 17 3.42 24.80 0.92
C ILE A 17 2.75 24.78 -0.45
N ALA A 18 2.10 25.91 -0.76
CA ALA A 18 2.09 26.48 -2.09
C ALA A 18 3.03 27.72 -2.05
N GLU A 19 4.08 27.70 -2.87
CA GLU A 19 5.03 28.79 -3.16
C GLU A 19 5.80 29.48 -2.00
N LYS A 20 7.10 29.17 -1.86
CA LYS A 20 8.27 30.09 -2.00
C LYS A 20 9.53 29.48 -1.35
N SER A 21 10.69 29.91 -1.84
CA SER A 21 12.05 29.52 -1.39
C SER A 21 12.31 29.84 0.09
N MET A 22 11.89 28.96 0.99
CA MET A 22 12.18 29.08 2.40
C MET A 22 12.41 27.69 2.99
N ILE A 23 13.49 27.55 3.77
CA ILE A 23 13.71 26.39 4.60
C ILE A 23 12.85 26.55 5.85
N ASP A 24 11.87 25.67 6.00
CA ASP A 24 10.97 25.63 7.15
C ASP A 24 11.52 24.69 8.21
N LYS A 25 11.66 25.20 9.44
CA LYS A 25 12.05 24.39 10.60
C LYS A 25 10.80 23.72 11.18
N ILE A 26 10.76 22.39 11.17
CA ILE A 26 9.65 21.60 11.71
C ILE A 26 9.90 21.23 13.16
N THR A 27 11.12 20.77 13.47
CA THR A 27 11.59 20.48 14.83
C THR A 27 13.02 20.98 14.98
N ASP A 28 13.65 20.80 16.14
CA ASP A 28 15.04 21.21 16.36
C ASP A 28 16.03 20.60 15.37
N HIS A 29 15.76 19.38 14.92
CA HIS A 29 16.66 18.64 14.04
C HIS A 29 16.10 18.40 12.64
N VAL A 30 14.86 18.82 12.33
CA VAL A 30 14.21 18.50 11.05
C VAL A 30 13.73 19.75 10.34
N PHE A 31 14.15 19.88 9.09
CA PHE A 31 13.91 21.02 8.21
C PHE A 31 13.33 20.54 6.88
N ILE A 32 12.54 21.40 6.23
CA ILE A 32 11.91 21.12 4.93
C ILE A 32 12.16 22.26 3.97
N SER A 33 12.40 21.94 2.70
CA SER A 33 12.64 22.96 1.68
C SER A 33 12.23 22.54 0.27
N GLY A 34 12.27 23.51 -0.64
CA GLY A 34 12.19 23.25 -2.07
C GLY A 34 13.55 22.91 -2.69
N ALA A 35 13.54 22.58 -3.98
CA ALA A 35 14.75 22.22 -4.74
C ALA A 35 15.79 23.35 -4.79
N GLY A 36 15.35 24.61 -4.84
CA GLY A 36 16.24 25.78 -4.96
C GLY A 36 17.20 25.92 -3.78
N ASP A 37 16.73 25.63 -2.57
CA ASP A 37 17.51 25.77 -1.34
C ASP A 37 18.65 24.75 -1.27
N VAL A 38 18.48 23.59 -1.90
CA VAL A 38 19.51 22.54 -1.92
C VAL A 38 20.51 22.73 -3.06
N LEU A 39 20.04 23.22 -4.22
CA LEU A 39 20.89 23.42 -5.39
C LEU A 39 21.75 24.68 -5.32
N VAL A 40 21.28 25.72 -4.61
CA VAL A 40 21.92 27.05 -4.57
C VAL A 40 22.13 27.55 -3.13
N GLY A 41 21.42 27.03 -2.13
CA GLY A 41 21.42 27.54 -0.75
C GLY A 41 22.55 27.06 0.15
N GLY A 42 23.74 26.75 -0.39
CA GLY A 42 24.82 26.13 0.39
C GLY A 42 25.31 26.95 1.59
N SER A 43 25.09 28.26 1.63
CA SER A 43 25.36 29.10 2.80
C SER A 43 24.31 28.94 3.91
N GLN A 44 23.04 28.71 3.55
CA GLN A 44 21.96 28.48 4.52
C GLN A 44 22.09 27.10 5.17
N LEU A 45 22.39 26.06 4.38
CA LEU A 45 22.62 24.70 4.90
C LEU A 45 23.72 24.69 5.97
N ARG A 46 24.81 25.44 5.76
CA ARG A 46 25.88 25.56 6.77
C ARG A 46 25.44 26.30 8.02
N LYS A 47 24.65 27.38 7.89
CA LYS A 47 24.12 28.14 9.04
C LYS A 47 23.18 27.31 9.90
N LEU A 48 22.42 26.42 9.28
CA LEU A 48 21.52 25.49 9.94
C LEU A 48 22.24 24.20 10.38
N GLU A 49 23.55 24.11 10.18
CA GLU A 49 24.38 22.95 10.53
C GLU A 49 23.80 21.64 9.97
N ILE A 50 23.25 21.69 8.74
CA ILE A 50 22.68 20.52 8.07
C ILE A 50 23.78 19.49 7.87
N THR A 51 23.53 18.28 8.35
CA THR A 51 24.43 17.11 8.27
C THR A 51 23.86 16.01 7.39
N HIS A 52 22.54 16.01 7.16
CA HIS A 52 21.85 15.01 6.35
C HIS A 52 20.87 15.69 5.39
N VAL A 53 20.79 15.20 4.15
CA VAL A 53 19.82 15.66 3.15
C VAL A 53 19.08 14.47 2.59
N LEU A 54 17.76 14.43 2.80
CA LEU A 54 16.85 13.48 2.16
C LEU A 54 16.20 14.14 0.95
N THR A 55 16.47 13.59 -0.24
CA THR A 55 15.83 14.00 -1.49
C THR A 55 14.70 13.05 -1.82
N VAL A 56 13.47 13.54 -1.89
CA VAL A 56 12.31 12.78 -2.37
C VAL A 56 11.87 13.39 -3.68
N SER A 57 12.35 12.89 -4.82
CA SER A 57 12.05 13.49 -6.12
C SER A 57 12.36 12.56 -7.29
N ALA A 58 12.04 12.99 -8.51
CA ALA A 58 12.45 12.27 -9.72
C ALA A 58 13.95 12.42 -10.04
N VAL A 59 14.65 13.37 -9.43
CA VAL A 59 16.03 13.75 -9.78
C VAL A 59 16.88 13.94 -8.52
N ALA A 60 17.91 13.12 -8.38
CA ALA A 60 18.89 13.26 -7.31
C ALA A 60 19.70 14.56 -7.44
N ILE A 61 20.23 15.06 -6.32
CA ILE A 61 21.14 16.20 -6.33
C ILE A 61 22.44 15.80 -7.05
N PRO A 62 22.86 16.55 -8.10
CA PRO A 62 24.11 16.30 -8.81
C PRO A 62 25.33 16.31 -7.88
N MET A 63 26.31 15.44 -8.15
CA MET A 63 27.47 15.29 -7.26
C MET A 63 28.28 16.59 -7.12
N ASP A 64 28.38 17.39 -8.19
CA ASP A 64 29.08 18.68 -8.21
C ASP A 64 28.39 19.76 -7.37
N LYS A 65 27.12 19.56 -7.00
CA LYS A 65 26.34 20.45 -6.15
C LYS A 65 26.33 20.04 -4.68
N ARG A 66 26.85 18.85 -4.36
CA ARG A 66 26.88 18.35 -2.98
C ARG A 66 27.94 19.07 -2.16
N LEU A 67 27.59 19.40 -0.92
CA LEU A 67 28.50 19.98 0.05
C LEU A 67 29.27 18.86 0.76
N PRO A 68 30.54 19.10 1.14
CA PRO A 68 31.28 18.14 1.95
C PRO A 68 30.67 18.01 3.35
N ASN A 69 30.88 16.85 3.98
CA ASN A 69 30.40 16.53 5.34
C ASN A 69 28.86 16.52 5.50
N ILE A 70 28.13 16.37 4.39
CA ILE A 70 26.69 16.11 4.40
C ILE A 70 26.44 14.71 3.83
N GLU A 71 25.66 13.92 4.55
CA GLU A 71 25.15 12.64 4.06
C GLU A 71 23.92 12.87 3.18
N TYR A 72 23.95 12.34 1.96
CA TYR A 72 22.86 12.49 1.00
C TYR A 72 22.15 11.17 0.78
N HIS A 73 20.84 11.14 1.04
CA HIS A 73 19.97 10.01 0.71
C HIS A 73 18.96 10.42 -0.37
N PHE A 74 18.72 9.54 -1.35
CA PHE A 74 17.83 9.79 -2.46
C PHE A 74 16.76 8.72 -2.54
N LEU A 75 15.51 9.15 -2.53
CA LEU A 75 14.34 8.34 -2.78
C LEU A 75 13.69 8.82 -4.08
N PHE A 76 13.68 7.95 -5.07
CA PHE A 76 13.00 8.24 -6.33
C PHE A 76 11.49 8.24 -6.11
N ALA A 77 10.87 9.41 -6.24
CA ALA A 77 9.43 9.59 -6.17
C ALA A 77 8.99 10.60 -7.23
N MET A 78 8.05 10.20 -8.07
CA MET A 78 7.41 11.11 -9.01
C MET A 78 6.22 11.82 -8.35
N ASP A 79 5.92 13.03 -8.79
CA ASP A 79 4.70 13.74 -8.42
C ASP A 79 3.52 13.24 -9.25
N LEU A 80 3.15 11.98 -8.99
CA LEU A 80 2.00 11.34 -9.61
C LEU A 80 1.01 10.91 -8.52
N PRO A 81 -0.30 11.10 -8.71
CA PRO A 81 -1.32 10.65 -7.77
C PRO A 81 -1.28 9.14 -7.48
N ASN A 82 -0.71 8.35 -8.39
CA ASN A 82 -0.57 6.91 -8.31
C ASN A 82 0.79 6.41 -7.81
N GLN A 83 1.71 7.28 -7.40
CA GLN A 83 2.95 6.84 -6.81
C GLN A 83 2.70 6.28 -5.39
N ASP A 84 2.68 4.96 -5.22
CA ASP A 84 2.58 4.32 -3.90
C ASP A 84 3.89 4.42 -3.13
N LEU A 85 3.88 5.17 -2.03
CA LEU A 85 4.99 5.39 -1.11
C LEU A 85 4.87 4.49 0.13
N LEU A 86 3.65 4.04 0.44
CA LEU A 86 3.34 3.20 1.60
C LEU A 86 3.69 1.74 1.29
N GLY A 87 3.07 1.17 0.25
CA GLY A 87 3.21 -0.22 -0.15
C GLY A 87 4.50 -0.56 -0.87
N THR A 88 5.27 0.43 -1.33
CA THR A 88 6.62 0.24 -1.87
C THR A 88 7.71 0.30 -0.80
N GLY A 89 7.35 0.67 0.44
CA GLY A 89 8.30 0.89 1.52
C GLY A 89 9.14 2.15 1.37
N LEU A 90 8.87 3.01 0.38
CA LEU A 90 9.64 4.23 0.17
C LEU A 90 9.49 5.20 1.35
N LEU A 91 8.28 5.35 1.89
CA LEU A 91 8.03 6.15 3.09
C LEU A 91 8.78 5.57 4.30
N ALA A 92 8.78 4.24 4.46
CA ALA A 92 9.49 3.58 5.55
C ALA A 92 11.01 3.83 5.48
N GLN A 93 11.60 3.77 4.28
CA GLN A 93 13.01 4.10 4.06
C GLN A 93 13.33 5.55 4.42
N GLY A 94 12.50 6.50 3.98
CA GLY A 94 12.67 7.92 4.31
C GLY A 94 12.59 8.20 5.80
N LEU A 95 11.60 7.60 6.48
CA LEU A 95 11.44 7.71 7.93
C LEU A 95 12.61 7.09 8.70
N ALA A 96 13.16 5.96 8.23
CA ALA A 96 14.34 5.35 8.83
C ALA A 96 15.56 6.28 8.72
N PHE A 97 15.77 6.90 7.55
CA PHE A 97 16.85 7.86 7.37
C PHE A 97 16.70 9.10 8.25
N ILE A 98 15.49 9.68 8.31
CA ILE A 98 15.18 10.82 9.21
C ILE A 98 15.45 10.44 10.67
N THR A 99 14.97 9.28 11.08
CA THR A 99 15.12 8.80 12.47
C THR A 99 16.58 8.63 12.84
N ASN A 100 17.38 8.02 11.97
CA ASN A 100 18.81 7.81 12.22
C ASN A 100 19.58 9.13 12.28
N ALA A 101 19.27 10.09 11.41
CA ALA A 101 19.88 11.42 11.42
C ALA A 101 19.59 12.17 12.72
N VAL A 102 18.34 12.16 13.17
CA VAL A 102 17.95 12.83 14.43
C VAL A 102 18.58 12.13 15.64
N GLN A 103 18.60 10.79 15.67
CA GLN A 103 19.18 10.02 16.77
C GLN A 103 20.70 10.18 16.89
N SER A 104 21.39 10.47 15.78
CA SER A 104 22.81 10.81 15.79
C SER A 104 23.09 12.26 16.19
N GLY A 105 22.05 13.06 16.49
CA GLY A 105 22.14 14.47 16.82
C GLY A 105 22.33 15.38 15.61
N GLY A 106 22.13 14.86 14.39
CA GLY A 106 22.28 15.60 13.15
C GLY A 106 21.04 16.40 12.78
N ASN A 107 21.25 17.56 12.15
CA ASN A 107 20.18 18.31 11.50
C ASN A 107 19.94 17.77 10.09
N ILE A 108 18.71 17.35 9.81
CA ILE A 108 18.28 16.79 8.53
C ILE A 108 17.37 17.77 7.76
N LEU A 109 17.66 17.93 6.48
CA LEU A 109 16.82 18.65 5.52
C LEU A 109 16.11 17.65 4.58
N VAL A 110 14.78 17.63 4.59
CA VAL A 110 13.96 16.86 3.66
C VAL A 110 13.47 17.80 2.57
N HIS A 111 13.81 17.55 1.30
CA HIS A 111 13.39 18.45 0.22
C HIS A 111 12.58 17.75 -0.87
N CYS A 112 11.70 18.55 -1.48
CA CYS A 112 10.74 18.18 -2.53
C CYS A 112 9.64 17.15 -2.16
N PRO A 113 9.04 17.15 -0.95
CA PRO A 113 7.81 16.37 -0.76
C PRO A 113 6.72 16.89 -1.72
N ASN A 114 6.06 15.97 -2.43
CA ASN A 114 5.01 16.28 -3.41
C ASN A 114 3.60 16.06 -2.83
N GLU A 115 2.54 16.49 -3.53
CA GLU A 115 1.16 16.40 -3.03
C GLU A 115 0.76 14.95 -2.68
N GLY A 116 1.17 14.00 -3.53
CA GLY A 116 0.96 12.57 -3.30
C GLY A 116 1.65 12.03 -2.03
N PHE A 117 2.78 12.61 -1.63
CA PHE A 117 3.47 12.33 -0.37
C PHE A 117 2.57 12.72 0.80
N PHE A 118 2.04 13.95 0.82
CA PHE A 118 1.20 14.43 1.91
C PHE A 118 -0.11 13.66 2.05
N ALA A 119 -0.77 13.30 0.95
CA ALA A 119 -1.98 12.48 1.00
C ALA A 119 -1.71 11.12 1.69
N GLN A 120 -0.58 10.49 1.39
CA GLN A 120 -0.20 9.21 1.99
C GLN A 120 0.28 9.34 3.44
N LEU A 121 0.81 10.49 3.83
CA LEU A 121 1.11 10.80 5.23
C LEU A 121 -0.14 10.82 6.11
N GLN A 122 -1.27 11.34 5.61
CA GLN A 122 -2.55 11.28 6.33
C GLN A 122 -3.01 9.84 6.57
N ILE A 123 -2.80 8.96 5.57
CA ILE A 123 -3.10 7.54 5.72
C ILE A 123 -2.15 6.92 6.76
N PHE A 124 -0.86 7.24 6.70
CA PHE A 124 0.13 6.74 7.66
C PHE A 124 -0.16 7.16 9.11
N GLU A 125 -0.64 8.38 9.33
CA GLU A 125 -1.10 8.84 10.65
C GLU A 125 -2.29 8.00 11.14
N LYS A 126 -3.31 7.79 10.30
CA LYS A 126 -4.46 6.94 10.64
C LYS A 126 -4.08 5.48 10.94
N LEU A 127 -2.97 5.01 10.37
CA LEU A 127 -2.41 3.69 10.65
C LEU A 127 -1.65 3.60 11.98
N GLY A 128 -1.59 4.68 12.77
CA GLY A 128 -0.84 4.72 14.02
C GLY A 128 0.66 4.56 13.77
N TYR A 129 1.14 5.10 12.65
CA TYR A 129 2.55 5.08 12.24
C TYR A 129 3.12 3.67 12.01
N LYS A 130 2.29 2.74 11.56
CA LYS A 130 2.69 1.38 11.22
C LYS A 130 2.52 1.12 9.72
N LEU A 131 3.57 0.61 9.10
CA LEU A 131 3.62 0.24 7.67
C LEU A 131 3.88 -1.26 7.48
N ASP A 132 3.64 -2.08 8.51
CA ASP A 132 3.71 -3.53 8.34
C ASP A 132 2.55 -4.04 7.46
N GLU A 133 2.79 -5.18 6.82
CA GLU A 133 1.86 -5.78 5.87
C GLU A 133 0.47 -6.05 6.48
N ALA A 134 0.42 -6.49 7.75
CA ALA A 134 -0.85 -6.74 8.42
C ALA A 134 -1.62 -5.44 8.67
N THR A 135 -0.94 -4.32 8.87
CA THR A 135 -1.57 -3.01 9.01
C THR A 135 -2.10 -2.49 7.68
N LEU A 136 -1.29 -2.52 6.61
CA LEU A 136 -1.71 -2.04 5.28
C LEU A 136 -2.86 -2.87 4.70
N SER A 137 -2.80 -4.20 4.79
CA SER A 137 -3.84 -5.11 4.27
C SER A 137 -5.20 -4.96 4.95
N ARG A 138 -5.25 -4.45 6.19
CA ARG A 138 -6.50 -4.21 6.92
C ARG A 138 -7.00 -2.78 6.82
N SER A 139 -6.20 -1.87 6.27
CA SER A 139 -6.53 -0.45 6.19
C SER A 139 -7.49 -0.16 5.05
N ARG A 140 -8.70 0.31 5.41
CA ARG A 140 -9.66 0.73 4.39
C ARG A 140 -9.22 2.02 3.70
N ASP A 141 -8.67 2.99 4.44
CA ASP A 141 -8.15 4.24 3.88
C ASP A 141 -7.06 3.99 2.83
N TYR A 142 -6.12 3.07 3.10
CA TYR A 142 -5.07 2.72 2.14
C TYR A 142 -5.63 2.01 0.91
N LYS A 143 -6.53 1.05 1.10
CA LYS A 143 -7.19 0.35 -0.02
C LYS A 143 -7.99 1.29 -0.91
N ASP A 144 -8.75 2.19 -0.32
CA ASP A 144 -9.54 3.19 -1.04
C ASP A 144 -8.64 4.16 -1.80
N TRP A 145 -7.53 4.58 -1.20
CA TRP A 145 -6.53 5.39 -1.89
C TRP A 145 -5.88 4.65 -3.06
N CYS A 146 -5.48 3.37 -2.89
CA CYS A 146 -4.93 2.57 -3.97
C CYS A 146 -5.93 2.49 -5.12
N ILE A 147 -7.18 2.14 -4.82
CA ILE A 147 -8.27 2.09 -5.77
C ILE A 147 -8.44 3.43 -6.53
N ALA A 148 -8.56 4.55 -5.80
CA ALA A 148 -8.80 5.86 -6.38
C ALA A 148 -7.62 6.34 -7.24
N SER A 149 -6.41 5.93 -6.88
CA SER A 149 -5.18 6.25 -7.60
C SER A 149 -4.84 5.26 -8.72
N GLY A 150 -5.64 4.21 -8.92
CA GLY A 150 -5.35 3.18 -9.93
C GLY A 150 -4.23 2.21 -9.55
N ASN A 151 -3.82 2.21 -8.28
CA ASN A 151 -2.94 1.20 -7.72
C ASN A 151 -3.72 -0.05 -7.31
N VAL A 152 -3.10 -1.20 -7.47
CA VAL A 152 -3.50 -2.42 -6.76
C VAL A 152 -2.72 -2.42 -5.46
N PRO A 153 -3.38 -2.51 -4.29
CA PRO A 153 -2.65 -2.61 -3.03
C PRO A 153 -1.66 -3.77 -3.13
N ASN A 154 -0.37 -3.47 -2.95
CA ASN A 154 0.71 -4.45 -2.91
C ASN A 154 0.56 -5.47 -1.78
N HIS A 155 -0.53 -5.44 -1.02
CA HIS A 155 -0.87 -6.31 0.11
C HIS A 155 -2.37 -6.65 0.17
N GLY A 156 -3.08 -6.45 -0.95
CA GLY A 156 -4.54 -6.63 -1.04
C GLY A 156 -5.00 -8.10 -1.08
N SER A 157 -4.09 -9.03 -1.31
CA SER A 157 -4.31 -10.44 -0.97
C SER A 157 -3.53 -10.75 0.29
N ASP A 158 -4.24 -11.13 1.35
CA ASP A 158 -3.62 -11.89 2.43
C ASP A 158 -2.79 -13.04 1.78
N GLU A 159 -1.52 -13.22 2.15
CA GLU A 159 -0.74 -14.40 1.72
C GLU A 159 -1.48 -15.70 2.03
N ARG A 160 -2.42 -15.68 2.99
CA ARG A 160 -3.33 -16.77 3.30
C ARG A 160 -4.32 -17.11 2.18
N ALA A 161 -4.60 -16.20 1.23
CA ALA A 161 -5.38 -16.53 0.03
C ALA A 161 -4.64 -17.55 -0.84
N ALA A 162 -3.30 -17.51 -0.85
CA ALA A 162 -2.46 -18.46 -1.56
C ALA A 162 -2.05 -19.68 -0.69
N THR A 163 -2.10 -19.56 0.65
CA THR A 163 -1.29 -20.46 1.53
C THR A 163 -1.96 -21.01 2.80
N PHE A 164 -3.29 -21.08 2.93
CA PHE A 164 -3.90 -21.74 4.10
C PHE A 164 -4.92 -22.84 3.78
N VAL A 165 -4.46 -24.09 3.90
CA VAL A 165 -5.19 -25.15 4.62
C VAL A 165 -4.54 -25.22 5.99
N ARG A 166 -5.09 -24.53 7.00
CA ARG A 166 -4.90 -24.89 8.42
C ARG A 166 -5.87 -24.14 9.33
N ASP A 167 -6.36 -24.89 10.33
CA ASP A 167 -7.47 -24.61 11.23
C ASP A 167 -7.51 -23.20 11.82
N VAL A 168 -8.70 -22.61 11.81
CA VAL A 168 -9.04 -21.44 12.63
C VAL A 168 -10.02 -21.92 13.70
N ASP A 169 -9.52 -22.01 14.93
CA ASP A 169 -10.26 -22.43 16.10
C ASP A 169 -11.55 -21.64 16.33
N ALA A 170 -12.57 -22.39 16.70
CA ALA A 170 -13.93 -21.96 16.93
C ALA A 170 -14.10 -21.33 18.32
N HIS A 171 -13.59 -20.12 18.55
CA HIS A 171 -14.05 -19.32 19.71
C HIS A 171 -14.11 -17.83 19.39
N ASN A 172 -15.25 -17.39 18.85
CA ASN A 172 -15.88 -16.16 19.33
C ASN A 172 -17.39 -16.24 19.08
N ASN A 173 -18.12 -16.33 20.19
CA ASN A 173 -19.56 -16.17 20.23
C ASN A 173 -19.86 -14.70 19.94
N ASP A 174 -20.45 -14.42 18.79
CA ASP A 174 -21.17 -13.17 18.61
C ASP A 174 -22.56 -13.47 18.04
N SER A 175 -23.53 -13.26 18.91
CA SER A 175 -24.95 -13.45 18.68
C SER A 175 -25.51 -12.20 18.02
N ASP A 176 -25.49 -12.17 16.68
CA ASP A 176 -26.31 -11.22 15.92
C ASP A 176 -27.14 -11.95 14.86
N ARG A 177 -28.45 -11.94 15.05
CA ARG A 177 -29.45 -12.57 14.20
C ARG A 177 -29.89 -11.56 13.14
N GLY A 178 -29.13 -11.48 12.05
CA GLY A 178 -29.55 -10.76 10.85
C GLY A 178 -28.45 -10.72 9.78
N SER A 179 -28.58 -11.57 8.74
CA SER A 179 -27.69 -11.63 7.57
C SER A 179 -26.22 -12.02 7.86
N LYS A 180 -25.95 -13.33 7.92
CA LYS A 180 -24.61 -13.90 8.17
C LYS A 180 -23.64 -13.62 7.01
N PHE A 181 -23.04 -12.44 6.98
CA PHE A 181 -21.77 -12.19 6.30
C PHE A 181 -20.68 -12.92 7.10
N ARG A 182 -20.42 -14.18 6.75
CA ARG A 182 -19.31 -14.94 7.37
C ARG A 182 -18.02 -14.33 6.82
N ARG A 183 -17.37 -13.45 7.59
CA ARG A 183 -16.08 -12.83 7.22
C ARG A 183 -15.02 -13.86 6.80
N ASN A 184 -15.15 -15.10 7.26
CA ASN A 184 -14.22 -16.21 7.00
C ASN A 184 -14.65 -17.14 5.85
N LYS A 185 -15.56 -16.73 4.98
CA LYS A 185 -15.94 -17.52 3.81
C LYS A 185 -14.83 -17.41 2.74
N LEU A 186 -14.34 -18.57 2.29
CA LEU A 186 -13.40 -18.68 1.17
C LEU A 186 -14.18 -18.98 -0.10
N ASP A 187 -13.92 -18.18 -1.13
CA ASP A 187 -14.50 -18.35 -2.46
C ASP A 187 -13.37 -18.68 -3.45
N GLY A 188 -13.50 -19.80 -4.13
CA GLY A 188 -12.49 -20.37 -5.02
C GLY A 188 -13.01 -20.60 -6.43
N CYS A 189 -12.10 -20.89 -7.35
CA CYS A 189 -12.43 -21.20 -8.74
C CYS A 189 -13.32 -22.44 -8.83
N GLY A 190 -14.47 -22.34 -9.49
CA GLY A 190 -15.38 -23.48 -9.64
C GLY A 190 -14.79 -24.66 -10.42
N LYS A 191 -13.75 -24.43 -11.23
CA LYS A 191 -13.08 -25.49 -12.02
C LYS A 191 -12.01 -26.24 -11.22
N CYS A 192 -11.14 -25.54 -10.52
CA CYS A 192 -9.95 -26.13 -9.87
C CYS A 192 -9.93 -25.96 -8.35
N ARG A 193 -10.92 -25.27 -7.76
CA ARG A 193 -11.03 -24.95 -6.34
C ARG A 193 -9.91 -24.07 -5.76
N HIS A 194 -8.99 -23.58 -6.60
CA HIS A 194 -8.00 -22.58 -6.19
C HIS A 194 -8.69 -21.39 -5.52
N VAL A 195 -8.26 -21.03 -4.31
CA VAL A 195 -8.85 -19.93 -3.53
C VAL A 195 -8.59 -18.61 -4.24
N LEU A 196 -9.63 -17.79 -4.41
CA LEU A 196 -9.56 -16.53 -5.15
C LEU A 196 -9.65 -15.32 -4.22
N PHE A 197 -10.60 -15.33 -3.27
CA PHE A 197 -10.81 -14.23 -2.35
C PHE A 197 -11.55 -14.67 -1.08
N PHE A 198 -11.53 -13.81 -0.07
CA PHE A 198 -12.33 -13.93 1.16
C PHE A 198 -13.50 -12.97 1.16
N GLY A 199 -14.52 -13.25 1.95
CA GLY A 199 -15.72 -12.40 2.08
C GLY A 199 -15.43 -10.93 2.41
N GLU A 200 -14.32 -10.61 3.07
CA GLU A 200 -13.90 -9.22 3.34
C GLU A 200 -13.47 -8.42 2.11
N HIS A 201 -13.08 -9.08 1.01
CA HIS A 201 -12.68 -8.44 -0.24
C HIS A 201 -13.89 -8.06 -1.11
N LEU A 202 -15.12 -8.36 -0.67
CA LEU A 202 -16.33 -8.01 -1.40
C LEU A 202 -16.60 -6.52 -1.33
N THR A 203 -16.68 -5.88 -2.49
CA THR A 203 -17.02 -4.47 -2.65
C THR A 203 -18.49 -4.25 -2.29
N ARG A 204 -18.72 -3.48 -1.24
CA ARG A 204 -20.06 -3.02 -0.86
C ARG A 204 -20.46 -1.86 -1.78
N HIS A 205 -21.64 -1.96 -2.39
CA HIS A 205 -22.24 -0.87 -3.13
C HIS A 205 -23.76 -0.92 -2.96
N LYS A 206 -24.40 0.24 -3.08
CA LYS A 206 -25.85 0.36 -2.94
C LYS A 206 -26.54 0.03 -4.25
N ARG A 207 -27.53 -0.85 -4.17
CA ARG A 207 -28.55 -1.01 -5.21
C ARG A 207 -29.72 -0.09 -4.93
N CYS A 208 -30.47 0.27 -5.97
CA CYS A 208 -31.71 1.04 -5.82
C CYS A 208 -32.76 0.34 -4.95
N ASP A 209 -32.70 -0.99 -4.83
CA ASP A 209 -33.63 -1.84 -4.08
C ASP A 209 -33.16 -2.18 -2.65
N GLY A 210 -31.94 -1.78 -2.26
CA GLY A 210 -31.35 -2.13 -0.95
C GLY A 210 -30.87 -3.58 -0.81
N GLU A 211 -30.90 -4.39 -1.88
CA GLU A 211 -30.48 -5.79 -1.85
C GLU A 211 -28.98 -6.00 -2.16
N ARG A 212 -28.51 -7.27 -2.17
CA ARG A 212 -27.15 -7.63 -2.60
C ARG A 212 -27.08 -7.77 -4.12
N CYS A 213 -26.09 -7.15 -4.80
CA CYS A 213 -25.94 -7.22 -6.27
C CYS A 213 -25.91 -8.69 -6.74
N GLY A 214 -26.98 -9.08 -7.45
CA GLY A 214 -27.20 -10.42 -7.98
C GLY A 214 -26.30 -10.77 -9.18
N PHE A 215 -25.66 -9.75 -9.77
CA PHE A 215 -24.90 -9.85 -11.02
C PHE A 215 -23.63 -10.70 -10.90
N GLY A 216 -23.05 -10.80 -9.72
CA GLY A 216 -21.86 -11.61 -9.47
C GLY A 216 -21.21 -11.26 -8.13
N TYR A 217 -19.91 -11.50 -8.05
CA TYR A 217 -19.06 -10.98 -6.99
C TYR A 217 -18.34 -9.75 -7.50
N LEU A 218 -18.55 -8.60 -6.86
CA LEU A 218 -17.69 -7.45 -7.03
C LEU A 218 -16.66 -7.48 -5.92
N ILE A 219 -15.39 -7.42 -6.26
CA ILE A 219 -14.30 -7.52 -5.30
C ILE A 219 -13.29 -6.40 -5.51
N GLU A 220 -12.45 -6.18 -4.50
CA GLU A 220 -11.26 -5.33 -4.64
C GLU A 220 -10.27 -6.00 -5.62
N PRO A 221 -9.48 -5.23 -6.40
CA PRO A 221 -8.36 -5.79 -7.15
C PRO A 221 -7.40 -6.56 -6.23
N MET A 222 -7.01 -7.77 -6.64
CA MET A 222 -6.16 -8.67 -5.87
C MET A 222 -4.81 -8.88 -6.58
N LYS A 223 -3.73 -9.14 -5.84
CA LYS A 223 -2.38 -9.35 -6.41
C LYS A 223 -2.30 -10.38 -7.52
N TRP A 224 -3.08 -11.45 -7.42
CA TRP A 224 -3.04 -12.53 -8.40
C TRP A 224 -3.70 -12.16 -9.73
N MET A 225 -4.42 -11.04 -9.80
CA MET A 225 -5.07 -10.57 -11.02
C MET A 225 -4.10 -9.75 -11.86
N ASP A 226 -4.03 -10.06 -13.15
CA ASP A 226 -3.46 -9.16 -14.14
C ASP A 226 -4.50 -8.09 -14.51
N VAL A 227 -4.33 -6.89 -13.93
CA VAL A 227 -5.20 -5.72 -14.13
C VAL A 227 -4.42 -4.50 -14.60
N THR A 228 -3.31 -4.74 -15.30
CA THR A 228 -2.38 -3.70 -15.77
C THR A 228 -2.99 -2.78 -16.82
N GLU A 229 -3.84 -3.32 -17.71
CA GLU A 229 -4.56 -2.56 -18.74
C GLU A 229 -5.80 -1.84 -18.18
N TYR A 230 -6.35 -0.86 -18.89
CA TYR A 230 -7.52 -0.07 -18.43
C TYR A 230 -8.81 -0.91 -18.24
N GLU A 231 -9.01 -1.93 -19.07
CA GLU A 231 -10.09 -2.91 -18.94
C GLU A 231 -9.66 -4.26 -19.52
N GLY A 232 -10.24 -5.35 -19.02
CA GLY A 232 -9.79 -6.68 -19.43
C GLY A 232 -10.55 -7.85 -18.82
N LYS A 233 -10.00 -9.05 -18.99
CA LYS A 233 -10.54 -10.32 -18.48
C LYS A 233 -9.79 -10.73 -17.22
N ILE A 234 -10.48 -11.40 -16.31
CA ILE A 234 -9.86 -12.01 -15.13
C ILE A 234 -9.87 -13.53 -15.33
N ASN A 235 -8.69 -14.13 -15.34
CA ASN A 235 -8.49 -15.57 -15.45
C ASN A 235 -8.04 -16.15 -14.12
N CYS A 236 -8.34 -17.43 -13.89
CA CYS A 236 -7.87 -18.15 -12.70
C CYS A 236 -6.34 -18.33 -12.77
N PRO A 237 -5.58 -17.95 -11.74
CA PRO A 237 -4.11 -18.03 -11.76
C PRO A 237 -3.59 -19.49 -11.79
N SER A 238 -4.43 -20.46 -11.40
CA SER A 238 -4.06 -21.88 -11.35
C SER A 238 -4.41 -22.67 -12.61
N CYS A 239 -5.52 -22.33 -13.29
CA CYS A 239 -6.03 -23.15 -14.41
C CYS A 239 -6.46 -22.36 -15.64
N ASP A 240 -6.20 -21.05 -15.64
CA ASP A 240 -6.46 -20.08 -16.71
C ASP A 240 -7.93 -19.99 -17.17
N SER A 241 -8.86 -20.61 -16.45
CA SER A 241 -10.28 -20.49 -16.78
C SER A 241 -10.75 -19.05 -16.57
N LYS A 242 -11.43 -18.46 -17.55
CA LYS A 242 -12.03 -17.13 -17.42
C LYS A 242 -13.04 -17.10 -16.26
N LEU A 243 -12.78 -16.26 -15.27
CA LEU A 243 -13.60 -16.06 -14.08
C LEU A 243 -14.50 -14.83 -14.19
N GLY A 244 -14.03 -13.80 -14.89
CA GLY A 244 -14.60 -12.47 -14.80
C GLY A 244 -14.02 -11.44 -15.76
N ASN A 245 -14.28 -10.17 -15.47
CA ASN A 245 -13.79 -9.03 -16.23
C ASN A 245 -13.57 -7.85 -15.28
N TYR A 246 -12.75 -6.89 -15.70
CA TYR A 246 -12.53 -5.67 -14.94
C TYR A 246 -12.54 -4.41 -15.81
N SER A 247 -12.79 -3.26 -15.21
CA SER A 247 -12.71 -1.94 -15.84
C SER A 247 -12.39 -0.86 -14.80
N TRP A 248 -11.29 -0.15 -14.98
CA TRP A 248 -10.87 0.94 -14.09
C TRP A 248 -11.78 2.17 -14.19
N GLY A 249 -12.46 2.37 -15.32
CA GLY A 249 -13.48 3.41 -15.50
C GLY A 249 -14.80 3.12 -14.76
N GLY A 250 -14.95 1.91 -14.23
CA GLY A 250 -16.16 1.47 -13.55
C GLY A 250 -17.29 1.06 -14.50
N ARG A 251 -18.35 0.50 -13.93
CA ARG A 251 -19.60 0.17 -14.65
C ARG A 251 -20.80 0.36 -13.72
N GLN A 252 -21.97 0.58 -14.31
CA GLN A 252 -23.24 0.62 -13.58
C GLN A 252 -23.61 -0.80 -13.08
N CYS A 253 -23.70 -1.05 -11.75
CA CYS A 253 -24.50 -2.18 -11.22
C CYS A 253 -25.84 -1.60 -10.76
N GLN A 254 -26.96 -2.01 -11.39
CA GLN A 254 -28.38 -1.81 -11.00
C GLN A 254 -28.60 -0.94 -9.72
N GLY A 255 -28.28 0.34 -9.79
CA GLY A 255 -27.82 1.10 -8.62
C GLY A 255 -26.81 2.16 -9.01
N GLU A 256 -25.83 2.40 -8.15
CA GLU A 256 -24.75 3.38 -8.39
C GLU A 256 -23.65 2.81 -9.30
N PRO A 257 -22.91 3.68 -10.04
CA PRO A 257 -21.70 3.26 -10.73
C PRO A 257 -20.68 2.75 -9.71
N VAL A 258 -20.08 1.60 -10.00
CA VAL A 258 -19.02 1.01 -9.17
C VAL A 258 -17.69 1.17 -9.90
N THR A 259 -16.73 1.81 -9.23
CA THR A 259 -15.38 2.07 -9.75
C THR A 259 -14.35 1.71 -8.66
N PRO A 260 -13.33 0.87 -8.97
CA PRO A 260 -13.13 0.15 -10.21
C PRO A 260 -14.10 -1.02 -10.26
N TRP A 261 -14.52 -1.41 -11.45
CA TRP A 261 -15.44 -2.51 -11.61
C TRP A 261 -14.66 -3.79 -11.81
N VAL A 262 -14.42 -4.57 -10.75
CA VAL A 262 -13.79 -5.89 -10.81
C VAL A 262 -14.83 -6.94 -10.48
N HIS A 263 -15.22 -7.73 -11.49
CA HIS A 263 -16.37 -8.63 -11.41
C HIS A 263 -15.99 -10.07 -11.70
N LEU A 264 -16.38 -10.98 -10.80
CA LEU A 264 -16.32 -12.43 -11.02
C LEU A 264 -17.73 -13.01 -11.16
N HIS A 265 -17.90 -13.89 -12.16
CA HIS A 265 -19.16 -14.56 -12.40
C HIS A 265 -19.46 -15.60 -11.30
N ARG A 266 -20.64 -15.54 -10.70
CA ARG A 266 -21.09 -16.52 -9.67
C ARG A 266 -20.97 -17.96 -10.14
N ALA A 267 -21.31 -18.25 -11.40
CA ALA A 267 -21.23 -19.60 -11.96
C ALA A 267 -19.79 -20.12 -12.16
N LYS A 268 -18.77 -19.28 -11.89
CA LYS A 268 -17.35 -19.62 -12.01
C LYS A 268 -16.63 -19.62 -10.65
N VAL A 269 -17.35 -19.36 -9.57
CA VAL A 269 -16.81 -19.22 -8.21
C VAL A 269 -17.66 -20.04 -7.26
N ASP A 270 -17.02 -20.96 -6.54
CA ASP A 270 -17.66 -21.84 -5.58
C ASP A 270 -17.14 -21.55 -4.16
N GLU A 271 -18.00 -21.76 -3.17
CA GLU A 271 -17.58 -21.75 -1.77
C GLU A 271 -16.65 -22.95 -1.51
N VAL A 272 -15.50 -22.67 -0.91
CA VAL A 272 -14.52 -23.69 -0.53
C VAL A 272 -14.59 -23.88 0.98
N SER A 273 -14.92 -25.09 1.43
CA SER A 273 -14.84 -25.45 2.85
C SER A 273 -13.38 -25.67 3.25
N SER A 274 -12.98 -25.23 4.44
CA SER A 274 -11.62 -25.38 4.99
C SER A 274 -11.16 -26.83 5.28
N ARG A 275 -11.83 -27.85 4.73
CA ARG A 275 -11.52 -29.26 4.99
C ARG A 275 -11.04 -29.97 3.73
N SER A 276 -9.72 -30.10 3.60
CA SER A 276 -9.04 -31.39 3.37
C SER A 276 -7.53 -31.18 3.21
N THR A 277 -6.78 -31.93 4.00
CA THR A 277 -5.33 -32.10 4.04
C THR A 277 -4.75 -32.28 2.65
N ILE A 278 -3.91 -31.33 2.20
CA ILE A 278 -2.93 -31.60 1.15
C ILE A 278 -1.63 -31.83 1.90
N GLU A 279 -1.11 -33.06 1.87
CA GLU A 279 0.23 -33.32 2.40
C GLU A 279 1.23 -32.43 1.67
N PRO A 280 2.05 -31.65 2.39
CA PRO A 280 3.13 -30.91 1.75
C PRO A 280 4.05 -31.92 1.06
N HIS A 281 4.20 -31.79 -0.26
CA HIS A 281 5.30 -32.43 -0.96
C HIS A 281 6.58 -32.02 -0.24
N ALA A 282 7.28 -33.02 0.32
CA ALA A 282 8.54 -32.80 1.00
C ALA A 282 9.49 -32.02 0.07
N PRO A 283 10.19 -30.99 0.56
CA PRO A 283 11.23 -30.35 -0.22
C PRO A 283 12.24 -31.43 -0.65
N PRO A 284 12.74 -31.41 -1.90
CA PRO A 284 13.76 -32.35 -2.33
C PRO A 284 14.93 -32.29 -1.34
N SER A 285 15.19 -33.43 -0.70
CA SER A 285 16.36 -33.61 0.14
C SER A 285 17.62 -33.43 -0.70
N GLN A 286 18.57 -32.64 -0.16
CA GLN A 286 19.94 -32.38 -0.64
C GLN A 286 20.11 -31.11 -1.49
N ILE A 287 20.52 -30.03 -0.83
CA ILE A 287 21.34 -28.97 -1.43
C ILE A 287 22.79 -29.48 -1.36
N PRO A 288 23.47 -29.79 -2.48
CA PRO A 288 24.89 -30.10 -2.44
C PRO A 288 25.69 -28.86 -2.04
N SER A 289 26.57 -29.03 -1.05
CA SER A 289 27.51 -28.02 -0.57
C SER A 289 28.38 -27.51 -1.71
N VAL A 290 28.34 -26.20 -1.98
CA VAL A 290 29.31 -25.56 -2.86
C VAL A 290 30.64 -25.51 -2.12
N ILE A 291 31.57 -26.35 -2.56
CA ILE A 291 32.98 -26.28 -2.16
C ILE A 291 33.58 -25.08 -2.92
N ILE A 292 33.90 -24.01 -2.20
CA ILE A 292 34.74 -22.95 -2.73
C ILE A 292 36.17 -23.49 -2.71
N SER A 293 36.74 -23.70 -3.89
CA SER A 293 38.19 -23.93 -4.11
C SER A 293 38.81 -22.65 -4.65
#